data_AF-A0AAY5KQR4-F1
#
_entry.id   AF-A0AAY5KQR4-F1
#
_cell.length_a   1.000
_cell.length_b   1.000
_cell.length_c   1.000
_cell.angle_alpha   90.00
_cell.angle_beta   90.00
_cell.angle_gamma   90.00
#
_symmetry.space_group_name_H-M   'P 1'
#
loop_
_entity.id
_entity.type
_entity.pdbx_description
1 polymer ?
#
loop_
_entity_poly.entity_id
_entity_poly.type
_entity_poly.pdbx_seq_one_letter_code
_entity_poly.pdbx_strand_id
1 'polypeptide(L)'
;VMERFLEQSAEAEQSFYQMEEQRLHAEDRRREAEHARELHMLQVLGQMFSGIAARNPFATAAANTAMPTSNAGTQPLVIERSFSLGSAARRGMDDILPLVKSIVPPLLSKKHKGQDGRIGIIGGCQEYTGAPYFAAISALKVGADLSHVFCTKDAATVIKSYSPELIVHPVLDSPNAVEEIEKWLPRLHSLVVGPGLGRDEMLLKNAKEVIEKSKSRDIPIVIDADGLWLVAQQPSVIQGYQKGILTPNFMEFTRLYEAMVSLPVPVHSDHQRSAMELSVAMGNLTIVLKGDEDLITDGNKVILCRQEGSGRRCGGQGDLLSGALGVLAHWAYTSSADMTKSVNPSVVAAFGACSLTRQCNRQAFHKLGRATTTSDMIQEISSAFKKLFES
;
A
#
# COMPACT_ATOMS: atom_id res chain seq x y z
N VAL A 1 -41.96 -35.79 2.35
CA VAL A 1 -40.58 -35.33 2.69
C VAL A 1 -39.97 -34.59 1.51
N MET A 2 -39.93 -35.19 0.31
CA MET A 2 -39.43 -34.52 -0.91
C MET A 2 -40.21 -33.23 -1.27
N GLU A 3 -41.55 -33.23 -1.21
CA GLU A 3 -42.35 -32.03 -1.48
C GLU A 3 -42.05 -30.87 -0.53
N ARG A 4 -41.92 -31.14 0.78
CA ARG A 4 -41.53 -30.11 1.76
C ARG A 4 -40.13 -29.54 1.52
N PHE A 5 -39.21 -30.34 0.97
CA PHE A 5 -37.88 -29.86 0.61
C PHE A 5 -37.91 -28.95 -0.62
N LEU A 6 -38.76 -29.27 -1.60
CA LEU A 6 -38.98 -28.43 -2.79
C LEU A 6 -39.67 -27.11 -2.44
N GLU A 7 -40.66 -27.13 -1.54
CA GLU A 7 -41.31 -25.92 -1.03
C GLU A 7 -40.32 -25.01 -0.29
N GLN A 8 -39.50 -25.57 0.60
CA GLN A 8 -38.46 -24.80 1.32
C GLN A 8 -37.40 -24.23 0.37
N SER A 9 -37.02 -24.97 -0.67
CA SER A 9 -36.08 -24.49 -1.68
C SER A 9 -36.67 -23.33 -2.49
N ALA A 10 -37.94 -23.41 -2.87
CA ALA A 10 -38.62 -22.36 -3.62
C ALA A 10 -38.80 -21.09 -2.76
N GLU A 11 -39.15 -21.22 -1.49
CA GLU A 11 -39.25 -20.09 -0.55
C GLU A 11 -37.89 -19.41 -0.32
N ALA A 12 -36.81 -20.18 -0.22
CA ALA A 12 -35.46 -19.66 -0.06
C ALA A 12 -35.00 -18.89 -1.31
N GLU A 13 -35.30 -19.41 -2.50
CA GLU A 13 -34.98 -18.77 -3.76
C GLU A 13 -35.77 -17.46 -3.95
N GLN A 14 -37.07 -17.47 -3.62
CA GLN A 14 -37.90 -16.27 -3.68
C GLN A 14 -37.45 -15.19 -2.67
N SER A 15 -37.04 -15.60 -1.47
CA SER A 15 -36.47 -14.70 -0.45
C SER A 15 -35.15 -14.09 -0.91
N PHE A 16 -34.31 -14.87 -1.59
CA PHE A 16 -33.05 -14.39 -2.16
C PHE A 16 -33.30 -13.33 -3.25
N TYR A 17 -34.24 -13.57 -4.17
CA TYR A 17 -34.58 -12.59 -5.20
C TYR A 17 -35.14 -11.28 -4.62
N GLN A 18 -36.00 -11.35 -3.61
CA GLN A 18 -36.53 -10.16 -2.93
C GLN A 18 -35.43 -9.35 -2.23
N MET A 19 -34.49 -10.03 -1.58
CA MET A 19 -33.35 -9.38 -0.93
C MET A 19 -32.44 -8.68 -1.97
N GLU A 20 -32.17 -9.33 -3.09
CA GLU A 20 -31.31 -8.78 -4.14
C GLU A 20 -31.98 -7.58 -4.85
N GLU A 21 -33.29 -7.63 -5.07
CA GLU A 21 -34.07 -6.50 -5.61
C GLU A 21 -34.06 -5.29 -4.66
N GLN A 22 -34.21 -5.52 -3.35
CA GLN A 22 -34.07 -4.46 -2.34
C GLN A 22 -32.66 -3.87 -2.30
N ARG A 23 -31.63 -4.70 -2.50
CA ARG A 23 -30.23 -4.27 -2.56
C ARG A 23 -29.98 -3.38 -3.79
N LEU A 24 -30.47 -3.79 -4.96
CA LEU A 24 -30.37 -3.01 -6.20
C LEU A 24 -31.09 -1.66 -6.08
N HIS A 25 -32.31 -1.63 -5.52
CA HIS A 25 -33.00 -0.37 -5.25
C HIS A 25 -32.29 0.54 -4.24
N ALA A 26 -31.59 -0.03 -3.26
CA ALA A 26 -30.77 0.75 -2.33
C ALA A 26 -29.51 1.32 -3.02
N GLU A 27 -28.89 0.58 -3.93
CA GLU A 27 -27.76 1.06 -4.74
C GLU A 27 -28.18 2.16 -5.73
N ASP A 28 -29.31 2.01 -6.41
CA ASP A 28 -29.82 3.03 -7.33
C ASP A 28 -30.14 4.34 -6.61
N ARG A 29 -30.81 4.28 -5.44
CA ARG A 29 -31.04 5.47 -4.61
C ARG A 29 -29.73 6.13 -4.13
N ARG A 30 -28.68 5.34 -3.87
CA ARG A 30 -27.35 5.88 -3.52
C ARG A 30 -26.72 6.60 -4.70
N ARG A 31 -26.79 6.01 -5.91
CA ARG A 31 -26.28 6.64 -7.14
C ARG A 31 -27.03 7.92 -7.48
N GLU A 32 -28.36 7.93 -7.34
CA GLU A 32 -29.17 9.14 -7.53
C GLU A 32 -28.78 10.23 -6.53
N ALA A 33 -28.56 9.88 -5.26
CA ALA A 33 -28.12 10.83 -4.23
C ALA A 33 -26.70 11.36 -4.49
N GLU A 34 -25.79 10.53 -5.00
CA GLU A 34 -24.45 10.97 -5.44
C GLU A 34 -24.54 11.92 -6.63
N HIS A 35 -25.33 11.58 -7.65
CA HIS A 35 -25.52 12.43 -8.82
C HIS A 35 -26.17 13.77 -8.47
N ALA A 36 -27.14 13.78 -7.55
CA ALA A 36 -27.75 15.01 -7.05
C ALA A 36 -26.73 15.89 -6.30
N ARG A 37 -25.81 15.29 -5.53
CA ARG A 37 -24.73 16.03 -4.85
C ARG A 37 -23.73 16.63 -5.85
N GLU A 38 -23.39 15.90 -6.90
CA GLU A 38 -22.51 16.40 -7.97
C GLU A 38 -23.15 17.58 -8.72
N LEU A 39 -24.42 17.45 -9.11
CA LEU A 39 -25.18 18.53 -9.73
C LEU A 39 -25.26 19.77 -8.84
N HIS A 40 -25.50 19.57 -7.53
CA HIS A 40 -25.52 20.68 -6.58
C HIS A 40 -24.15 21.37 -6.47
N MET A 41 -23.05 20.60 -6.41
CA MET A 41 -21.69 21.16 -6.43
C MET A 41 -21.41 21.97 -7.70
N LEU A 42 -21.78 21.45 -8.87
CA LEU A 42 -21.60 22.14 -10.15
C LEU A 42 -22.40 23.45 -10.18
N GLN A 43 -23.59 23.47 -9.60
CA GLN A 43 -24.43 24.67 -9.51
C GLN A 43 -23.83 25.73 -8.56
N VAL A 44 -23.28 25.30 -7.42
CA VAL A 44 -22.57 26.18 -6.47
C VAL A 44 -21.31 26.77 -7.11
N LEU A 45 -20.53 25.93 -7.82
CA LEU A 45 -19.36 26.38 -8.60
C LEU A 45 -19.77 27.41 -9.67
N GLY A 46 -20.85 27.16 -10.41
CA GLY A 46 -21.40 28.10 -11.39
C GLY A 46 -21.78 29.46 -10.79
N GLN A 47 -22.34 29.48 -9.58
CA GLN A 47 -22.65 30.72 -8.85
C GLN A 47 -21.39 31.45 -8.37
N MET A 48 -20.36 30.72 -7.93
CA MET A 48 -19.08 31.32 -7.54
C MET A 48 -18.36 31.97 -8.73
N PHE A 49 -18.36 31.35 -9.91
CA PHE A 49 -17.76 31.93 -11.11
C PHE A 49 -18.55 33.14 -11.65
N SER A 50 -19.89 33.12 -11.53
CA SER A 50 -20.74 34.28 -11.83
C SER A 50 -20.44 35.49 -10.94
N GLY A 51 -20.03 35.27 -9.69
CA GLY A 51 -19.69 36.33 -8.72
C GLY A 51 -18.34 37.01 -8.96
N ILE A 52 -17.41 36.33 -9.65
CA ILE A 52 -16.05 36.85 -9.91
C ILE A 52 -16.03 37.79 -11.13
N ALA A 53 -16.98 37.65 -12.07
CA ALA A 53 -17.09 38.53 -13.24
C ALA A 53 -17.61 39.95 -12.91
N ALA A 54 -18.12 40.19 -11.70
CA ALA A 54 -18.74 41.45 -11.30
C ALA A 54 -18.02 42.10 -10.11
N ARG A 55 -16.69 42.28 -10.18
CA ARG A 55 -15.96 43.25 -9.32
C ARG A 55 -14.53 43.48 -9.86
N ASN A 56 -14.41 44.46 -10.74
CA ASN A 56 -13.18 45.21 -10.95
C ASN A 56 -13.58 46.67 -11.20
N PRO A 57 -13.08 47.62 -10.40
CA PRO A 57 -12.01 48.44 -10.96
C PRO A 57 -10.92 48.79 -9.94
N PHE A 58 -9.66 48.61 -10.35
CA PHE A 58 -8.52 49.31 -9.77
C PHE A 58 -8.15 50.48 -10.69
N ALA A 59 -8.12 51.69 -10.14
CA ALA A 59 -7.41 52.83 -10.69
C ALA A 59 -6.75 53.64 -9.56
N THR A 60 -5.41 53.66 -9.57
CA THR A 60 -4.48 54.75 -9.21
C THR A 60 -4.61 55.49 -7.87
N ALA A 61 -3.55 55.44 -7.04
CA ALA A 61 -2.66 56.58 -6.72
C ALA A 61 -1.74 56.28 -5.51
N ALA A 62 -0.59 56.96 -5.49
CA ALA A 62 0.57 56.73 -4.64
C ALA A 62 0.66 57.65 -3.39
N ALA A 63 1.62 57.29 -2.51
CA ALA A 63 2.44 58.13 -1.62
C ALA A 63 2.13 58.21 -0.10
N ASN A 64 3.14 57.79 0.68
CA ASN A 64 3.73 58.36 1.91
C ASN A 64 2.85 58.76 3.11
N THR A 65 3.06 58.13 4.29
CA THR A 65 3.89 58.61 5.45
C THR A 65 3.54 57.91 6.78
N ALA A 66 4.58 57.67 7.59
CA ALA A 66 4.70 57.74 9.06
C ALA A 66 3.76 56.95 10.05
N MET A 67 4.44 56.18 10.90
CA MET A 67 4.10 55.73 12.28
C MET A 67 3.87 56.92 13.25
N PRO A 68 3.25 56.78 14.48
CA PRO A 68 3.56 55.71 15.44
C PRO A 68 2.51 55.28 16.52
N THR A 69 2.97 54.30 17.34
CA THR A 69 2.67 53.94 18.77
C THR A 69 1.41 53.16 19.24
N SER A 70 1.72 51.98 19.82
CA SER A 70 1.25 51.32 21.06
C SER A 70 -0.23 50.96 21.30
N ASN A 71 -0.51 49.65 21.47
CA ASN A 71 -0.86 49.10 22.80
C ASN A 71 -0.87 47.55 22.84
N ALA A 72 -0.58 47.02 24.03
CA ALA A 72 -0.41 45.62 24.36
C ALA A 72 -1.74 44.85 24.47
N GLY A 73 -1.71 43.56 24.13
CA GLY A 73 -2.79 42.60 24.36
C GLY A 73 -2.33 41.17 24.10
N THR A 74 -2.06 40.43 25.16
CA THR A 74 -1.66 39.01 25.24
C THR A 74 -2.67 38.05 24.58
N GLN A 75 -2.20 37.19 23.68
CA GLN A 75 -2.87 35.95 23.24
C GLN A 75 -1.83 34.87 22.87
N PRO A 76 -2.18 33.58 22.94
CA PRO A 76 -1.27 32.50 23.31
C PRO A 76 -0.33 32.06 22.18
N LEU A 77 0.83 31.55 22.59
CA LEU A 77 1.87 30.95 21.74
C LEU A 77 1.30 29.76 20.95
N VAL A 78 0.77 30.03 19.76
CA VAL A 78 0.69 29.04 18.69
C VAL A 78 2.10 28.88 18.15
N ILE A 79 2.71 27.72 18.37
CA ILE A 79 3.97 27.36 17.73
C ILE A 79 3.66 27.13 16.24
N GLU A 80 3.63 28.20 15.46
CA GLU A 80 3.82 28.11 14.02
C GLU A 80 5.27 27.69 13.78
N ARG A 81 5.49 26.37 13.70
CA ARG A 81 6.69 25.87 13.03
C ARG A 81 6.55 26.24 11.56
N SER A 82 7.17 27.37 11.22
CA SER A 82 7.47 27.78 9.86
C SER A 82 8.26 26.65 9.20
N PHE A 83 7.58 25.86 8.37
CA PHE A 83 8.24 24.91 7.48
C PHE A 83 9.07 25.70 6.49
N SER A 84 10.37 25.82 6.78
CA SER A 84 11.34 26.20 5.77
C SER A 84 11.35 25.04 4.76
N LEU A 85 10.64 25.21 3.65
CA LEU A 85 10.82 24.42 2.44
C LEU A 85 12.26 24.68 1.96
N GLY A 86 13.22 24.01 2.58
CA GLY A 86 14.54 23.85 2.03
C GLY A 86 14.38 23.26 0.63
N SER A 87 14.99 23.91 -0.36
CA SER A 87 15.04 23.47 -1.75
C SER A 87 15.25 21.95 -1.82
N ALA A 88 14.17 21.20 -2.01
CA ALA A 88 14.21 19.76 -2.14
C ALA A 88 14.84 19.48 -3.51
N ALA A 89 16.16 19.23 -3.50
CA ALA A 89 16.86 18.74 -4.67
C ALA A 89 16.11 17.49 -5.15
N ARG A 90 15.41 17.61 -6.28
CA ARG A 90 14.66 16.54 -6.92
C ARG A 90 15.67 15.47 -7.35
N ARG A 91 15.88 14.44 -6.53
CA ARG A 91 16.56 13.23 -7.00
C ARG A 91 15.61 12.47 -7.90
N GLY A 92 16.00 12.33 -9.16
CA GLY A 92 15.21 11.64 -10.17
C GLY A 92 15.29 10.12 -10.02
N MET A 93 14.54 9.42 -10.88
CA MET A 93 14.64 7.97 -11.06
C MET A 93 16.10 7.52 -11.31
N ASP A 94 16.87 8.33 -12.03
CA ASP A 94 18.26 8.06 -12.41
C ASP A 94 19.20 7.95 -11.20
N ASP A 95 18.85 8.56 -10.06
CA ASP A 95 19.69 8.54 -8.86
C ASP A 95 19.45 7.30 -7.98
N ILE A 96 18.25 6.71 -8.04
CA ILE A 96 17.84 5.61 -7.14
C ILE A 96 18.00 4.25 -7.79
N LEU A 97 17.75 4.13 -9.09
CA LEU A 97 17.87 2.83 -9.78
C LEU A 97 19.25 2.17 -9.60
N PRO A 98 20.39 2.90 -9.67
CA PRO A 98 21.70 2.32 -9.37
C PRO A 98 21.83 1.80 -7.93
N LEU A 99 21.16 2.43 -6.97
CA LEU A 99 21.12 1.95 -5.58
C LEU A 99 20.33 0.64 -5.50
N VAL A 100 19.22 0.53 -6.23
CA VAL A 100 18.47 -0.73 -6.30
C VAL A 100 19.35 -1.85 -6.87
N LYS A 101 20.13 -1.59 -7.92
CA LYS A 101 21.09 -2.58 -8.45
C LYS A 101 22.09 -3.03 -7.40
N SER A 102 22.58 -2.10 -6.58
CA SER A 102 23.61 -2.39 -5.57
C SER A 102 23.12 -3.23 -4.38
N ILE A 103 21.81 -3.23 -4.10
CA ILE A 103 21.25 -4.06 -3.02
C ILE A 103 20.98 -5.50 -3.48
N VAL A 104 20.89 -5.76 -4.79
CA VAL A 104 20.63 -7.12 -5.30
C VAL A 104 21.83 -8.01 -4.98
N PRO A 105 21.63 -9.12 -4.23
CA PRO A 105 22.73 -9.99 -3.86
C PRO A 105 23.28 -10.72 -5.08
N PRO A 106 24.61 -10.86 -5.22
CA PRO A 106 25.18 -11.71 -6.26
C PRO A 106 24.84 -13.17 -6.00
N LEU A 107 24.57 -13.91 -7.07
CA LEU A 107 24.42 -15.36 -7.05
C LEU A 107 25.80 -16.00 -6.91
N LEU A 108 26.13 -16.48 -5.70
CA LEU A 108 27.43 -17.08 -5.37
C LEU A 108 27.26 -18.54 -4.97
N SER A 109 28.12 -19.42 -5.50
CA SER A 109 28.08 -20.87 -5.22
C SER A 109 28.30 -21.26 -3.75
N LYS A 110 28.84 -20.35 -2.94
CA LYS A 110 29.09 -20.55 -1.50
C LYS A 110 27.88 -20.26 -0.62
N LYS A 111 26.81 -19.67 -1.17
CA LYS A 111 25.60 -19.39 -0.40
C LYS A 111 24.74 -20.65 -0.24
N HIS A 112 24.06 -20.75 0.89
CA HIS A 112 23.15 -21.83 1.21
C HIS A 112 21.70 -21.35 1.17
N LYS A 113 20.78 -22.29 0.93
CA LYS A 113 19.33 -22.02 0.86
C LYS A 113 18.83 -21.23 2.08
N GLY A 114 18.17 -20.12 1.81
CA GLY A 114 17.56 -19.23 2.78
C GLY A 114 18.42 -18.04 3.15
N GLN A 115 19.62 -17.87 2.58
CA GLN A 115 20.46 -16.69 2.84
C GLN A 115 20.03 -15.46 2.04
N ASP A 116 19.41 -15.65 0.87
CA ASP A 116 18.99 -14.56 -0.02
C ASP A 116 17.49 -14.24 0.12
N GLY A 117 16.80 -14.81 1.12
CA GLY A 117 15.47 -14.34 1.52
C GLY A 117 14.55 -15.44 2.01
N ARG A 118 14.06 -15.28 3.24
CA ARG A 118 12.94 -16.05 3.79
C ARG A 118 11.78 -15.09 4.07
N ILE A 119 10.81 -15.03 3.18
CA ILE A 119 9.73 -14.05 3.25
C ILE A 119 8.48 -14.69 3.84
N GLY A 120 7.87 -14.05 4.84
CA GLY A 120 6.59 -14.47 5.39
C GLY A 120 5.46 -13.60 4.88
N ILE A 121 4.34 -14.21 4.50
CA ILE A 121 3.11 -13.55 4.08
C ILE A 121 2.05 -13.89 5.12
N ILE A 122 1.51 -12.88 5.80
CA ILE A 122 0.37 -13.00 6.73
C ILE A 122 -0.89 -12.53 6.01
N GLY A 123 -1.79 -13.46 5.74
CA GLY A 123 -3.03 -13.19 5.02
C GLY A 123 -3.66 -14.46 4.48
N GLY A 124 -4.67 -14.32 3.64
CA GLY A 124 -5.47 -15.45 3.17
C GLY A 124 -6.53 -15.88 4.16
N CYS A 125 -7.72 -15.32 4.01
CA CYS A 125 -8.96 -15.78 4.61
C CYS A 125 -9.71 -16.74 3.67
N GLN A 126 -10.88 -17.19 4.11
CA GLN A 126 -11.73 -18.14 3.38
C GLN A 126 -12.02 -17.68 1.94
N GLU A 127 -12.25 -16.38 1.73
CA GLU A 127 -12.62 -15.81 0.44
C GLU A 127 -11.40 -15.46 -0.43
N TYR A 128 -10.34 -14.92 0.19
CA TYR A 128 -9.24 -14.27 -0.54
C TYR A 128 -7.96 -15.12 -0.57
N THR A 129 -8.00 -16.23 -1.30
CA THR A 129 -6.86 -17.15 -1.45
C THR A 129 -5.84 -16.73 -2.52
N GLY A 130 -6.27 -15.95 -3.52
CA GLY A 130 -5.39 -15.52 -4.62
C GLY A 130 -4.35 -14.47 -4.23
N ALA A 131 -4.75 -13.50 -3.39
CA ALA A 131 -3.88 -12.41 -2.94
C ALA A 131 -2.61 -12.89 -2.21
N PRO A 132 -2.69 -13.74 -1.16
CA PRO A 132 -1.49 -14.23 -0.49
C PRO A 132 -0.63 -15.11 -1.43
N TYR A 133 -1.24 -15.84 -2.36
CA TYR A 133 -0.51 -16.58 -3.39
C TYR A 133 0.29 -15.63 -4.29
N PHE A 134 -0.34 -14.59 -4.83
CA PHE A 134 0.34 -13.65 -5.73
C PHE A 134 1.49 -12.93 -5.04
N ALA A 135 1.35 -12.53 -3.76
CA ALA A 135 2.45 -11.98 -2.98
C ALA A 135 3.57 -13.00 -2.80
N ALA A 136 3.23 -14.22 -2.38
CA ALA A 136 4.21 -15.25 -2.05
C ALA A 136 4.99 -15.77 -3.27
N ILE A 137 4.32 -15.98 -4.41
CA ILE A 137 4.96 -16.45 -5.64
C ILE A 137 5.78 -15.33 -6.31
N SER A 138 5.35 -14.07 -6.16
CA SER A 138 6.14 -12.93 -6.63
C SER A 138 7.44 -12.80 -5.85
N ALA A 139 7.40 -13.00 -4.52
CA ALA A 139 8.63 -13.03 -3.72
C ALA A 139 9.63 -14.10 -4.22
N LEU A 140 9.17 -15.32 -4.48
CA LEU A 140 10.05 -16.37 -5.05
C LEU A 140 10.61 -15.99 -6.42
N LYS A 141 9.77 -15.46 -7.31
CA LYS A 141 10.19 -15.08 -8.67
C LYS A 141 11.10 -13.87 -8.73
N VAL A 142 11.05 -12.99 -7.72
CA VAL A 142 12.01 -11.89 -7.56
C VAL A 142 13.37 -12.41 -7.11
N GLY A 143 13.40 -13.48 -6.32
CA GLY A 143 14.66 -14.12 -5.90
C GLY A 143 14.72 -14.53 -4.43
N ALA A 144 13.60 -14.53 -3.70
CA ALA A 144 13.58 -15.14 -2.37
C ALA A 144 13.86 -16.64 -2.45
N ASP A 145 14.70 -17.15 -1.56
CA ASP A 145 14.99 -18.58 -1.45
C ASP A 145 13.81 -19.38 -0.92
N LEU A 146 13.01 -18.78 -0.03
CA LEU A 146 11.85 -19.40 0.61
C LEU A 146 10.74 -18.37 0.81
N SER A 147 9.50 -18.81 0.59
CA SER A 147 8.30 -18.02 0.78
C SER A 147 7.30 -18.82 1.62
N HIS A 148 6.93 -18.24 2.76
CA HIS A 148 6.03 -18.82 3.74
C HIS A 148 4.70 -18.07 3.72
N VAL A 149 3.59 -18.79 3.68
CA VAL A 149 2.25 -18.20 3.78
C VAL A 149 1.60 -18.66 5.06
N PHE A 150 1.24 -17.75 5.94
CA PHE A 150 0.46 -18.02 7.15
C PHE A 150 -0.96 -17.55 6.90
N CYS A 151 -1.86 -18.51 6.72
CA CYS A 151 -3.25 -18.28 6.31
C CYS A 151 -4.22 -19.07 7.18
N THR A 152 -5.51 -18.86 6.94
CA THR A 152 -6.55 -19.69 7.56
C THR A 152 -6.48 -21.12 7.07
N LYS A 153 -7.03 -22.05 7.85
CA LYS A 153 -7.07 -23.47 7.51
C LYS A 153 -7.76 -23.72 6.16
N ASP A 154 -8.86 -23.03 5.91
CA ASP A 154 -9.67 -23.21 4.70
C ASP A 154 -8.99 -22.64 3.45
N ALA A 155 -8.22 -21.56 3.60
CA ALA A 155 -7.43 -20.99 2.50
C ALA A 155 -6.26 -21.89 2.08
N ALA A 156 -5.70 -22.65 3.03
CA ALA A 156 -4.42 -23.32 2.85
C ALA A 156 -4.40 -24.36 1.73
N THR A 157 -5.45 -25.19 1.62
CA THR A 157 -5.52 -26.24 0.58
C THR A 157 -5.55 -25.63 -0.82
N VAL A 158 -6.28 -24.52 -0.98
CA VAL A 158 -6.38 -23.79 -2.25
C VAL A 158 -5.04 -23.15 -2.59
N ILE A 159 -4.39 -22.47 -1.64
CA ILE A 159 -3.08 -21.84 -1.89
C ILE A 159 -2.01 -22.89 -2.25
N LYS A 160 -2.00 -24.04 -1.56
CA LYS A 160 -1.08 -25.16 -1.84
C LYS A 160 -1.29 -25.75 -3.23
N SER A 161 -2.50 -25.73 -3.77
CA SER A 161 -2.77 -26.27 -5.11
C SER A 161 -2.29 -25.37 -6.24
N TYR A 162 -2.08 -24.06 -5.97
CA TYR A 162 -1.54 -23.13 -6.97
C TYR A 162 -0.04 -23.30 -7.22
N SER A 163 0.75 -23.72 -6.22
CA SER A 163 2.20 -23.94 -6.39
C SER A 163 2.78 -24.87 -5.32
N PRO A 164 3.59 -25.88 -5.71
CA PRO A 164 4.28 -26.75 -4.76
C PRO A 164 5.49 -26.07 -4.08
N GLU A 165 5.94 -24.91 -4.57
CA GLU A 165 7.11 -24.20 -4.04
C GLU A 165 6.82 -23.44 -2.74
N LEU A 166 5.55 -23.12 -2.48
CA LEU A 166 5.14 -22.33 -1.32
C LEU A 166 5.07 -23.17 -0.05
N ILE A 167 5.61 -22.65 1.04
CA ILE A 167 5.48 -23.28 2.37
C ILE A 167 4.26 -22.68 3.07
N VAL A 168 3.12 -23.37 3.01
CA VAL A 168 1.83 -22.85 3.50
C VAL A 168 1.48 -23.44 4.88
N HIS A 169 1.28 -22.54 5.84
CA HIS A 169 0.99 -22.79 7.25
C HIS A 169 -0.47 -22.45 7.57
N PRO A 170 -1.36 -23.45 7.76
CA PRO A 170 -2.77 -23.27 8.09
C PRO A 170 -2.96 -22.98 9.59
N VAL A 171 -2.54 -21.80 10.05
CA VAL A 171 -2.50 -21.48 11.49
C VAL A 171 -3.11 -20.14 11.86
N LEU A 172 -3.44 -19.27 10.89
CA LEU A 172 -3.80 -17.87 11.18
C LEU A 172 -5.12 -17.71 11.95
N ASP A 173 -6.01 -18.68 11.81
CA ASP A 173 -7.32 -18.80 12.48
C ASP A 173 -7.30 -19.74 13.70
N SER A 174 -6.13 -20.29 14.08
CA SER A 174 -6.06 -21.18 15.25
C SER A 174 -6.10 -20.40 16.57
N PRO A 175 -6.60 -20.99 17.67
CA PRO A 175 -6.59 -20.35 18.98
C PRO A 175 -5.19 -19.97 19.49
N ASN A 176 -4.16 -20.64 18.97
CA ASN A 176 -2.74 -20.42 19.26
C ASN A 176 -1.95 -19.90 18.04
N ALA A 177 -2.62 -19.16 17.15
CA ALA A 177 -2.06 -18.70 15.89
C ALA A 177 -0.74 -17.94 16.08
N VAL A 178 -0.73 -17.01 17.05
CA VAL A 178 0.41 -16.14 17.32
C VAL A 178 1.61 -16.96 17.81
N GLU A 179 1.40 -17.94 18.69
CA GLU A 179 2.49 -18.81 19.18
C GLU A 179 3.05 -19.70 18.07
N GLU A 180 2.19 -20.23 17.18
CA GLU A 180 2.65 -21.05 16.06
C GLU A 180 3.43 -20.24 15.03
N ILE A 181 2.98 -19.02 14.71
CA ILE A 181 3.68 -18.11 13.80
C ILE A 181 4.99 -17.62 14.43
N GLU A 182 4.99 -17.32 15.74
CA GLU A 182 6.17 -16.83 16.47
C GLU A 182 7.37 -17.79 16.36
N LYS A 183 7.15 -19.11 16.29
CA LYS A 183 8.20 -20.12 16.08
C LYS A 183 8.97 -19.92 14.77
N TRP A 184 8.35 -19.31 13.77
CA TRP A 184 8.94 -19.07 12.46
C TRP A 184 9.61 -17.70 12.33
N LEU A 185 9.15 -16.68 13.08
CA LEU A 185 9.68 -15.32 12.99
C LEU A 185 11.22 -15.24 13.07
N PRO A 186 11.95 -15.99 13.93
CA PRO A 186 13.42 -15.97 13.95
C PRO A 186 14.10 -16.36 12.63
N ARG A 187 13.38 -17.05 11.74
CA ARG A 187 13.89 -17.53 10.44
C ARG A 187 13.51 -16.60 9.30
N LEU A 188 12.51 -15.73 9.50
CA LEU A 188 12.01 -14.83 8.47
C LEU A 188 12.88 -13.58 8.40
N HIS A 189 13.13 -13.13 7.18
CA HIS A 189 13.93 -11.95 6.90
C HIS A 189 13.10 -10.71 6.60
N SER A 190 11.85 -10.88 6.19
CA SER A 190 10.85 -9.83 6.05
C SER A 190 9.44 -10.43 6.13
N LEU A 191 8.47 -9.60 6.50
CA LEU A 191 7.07 -9.95 6.59
C LEU A 191 6.24 -9.05 5.67
N VAL A 192 5.26 -9.63 4.97
CA VAL A 192 4.21 -8.92 4.23
C VAL A 192 2.89 -9.25 4.91
N VAL A 193 2.15 -8.23 5.34
CA VAL A 193 0.89 -8.40 6.09
C VAL A 193 -0.25 -7.74 5.34
N GLY A 194 -1.33 -8.50 5.14
CA GLY A 194 -2.58 -7.97 4.60
C GLY A 194 -3.10 -8.59 3.29
N PRO A 195 -2.28 -9.16 2.38
CA PRO A 195 -2.78 -9.80 1.16
C PRO A 195 -3.85 -10.87 1.47
N GLY A 196 -5.11 -10.55 1.17
CA GLY A 196 -6.25 -11.41 1.46
C GLY A 196 -6.51 -11.67 2.95
N LEU A 197 -6.05 -10.82 3.86
CA LEU A 197 -6.25 -11.00 5.30
C LEU A 197 -7.73 -10.99 5.70
N GLY A 198 -8.55 -10.20 5.00
CA GLY A 198 -9.93 -9.96 5.39
C GLY A 198 -10.03 -9.05 6.61
N ARG A 199 -11.25 -8.92 7.14
CA ARG A 199 -11.57 -8.01 8.26
C ARG A 199 -12.26 -8.71 9.42
N ASP A 200 -12.10 -10.02 9.50
CA ASP A 200 -12.51 -10.78 10.68
C ASP A 200 -11.69 -10.32 11.90
N GLU A 201 -12.36 -10.09 13.03
CA GLU A 201 -11.75 -9.52 14.22
C GLU A 201 -10.64 -10.40 14.80
N MET A 202 -10.79 -11.72 14.74
CA MET A 202 -9.79 -12.67 15.23
C MET A 202 -8.56 -12.65 14.34
N LEU A 203 -8.72 -12.68 13.00
CA LEU A 203 -7.59 -12.60 12.07
C LEU A 203 -6.83 -11.28 12.21
N LEU A 204 -7.54 -10.15 12.37
CA LEU A 204 -6.94 -8.84 12.58
C LEU A 204 -6.19 -8.75 13.90
N LYS A 205 -6.73 -9.33 14.98
CA LYS A 205 -6.06 -9.43 16.27
C LYS A 205 -4.77 -10.26 16.17
N ASN A 206 -4.84 -11.42 15.53
CA ASN A 206 -3.68 -12.29 15.34
C ASN A 206 -2.60 -11.58 14.48
N ALA A 207 -2.99 -10.91 13.40
CA ALA A 207 -2.08 -10.14 12.56
C ALA A 207 -1.42 -8.99 13.33
N LYS A 208 -2.16 -8.27 14.18
CA LYS A 208 -1.63 -7.23 15.06
C LYS A 208 -0.53 -7.78 15.97
N GLU A 209 -0.80 -8.86 16.68
CA GLU A 209 0.17 -9.45 17.62
C GLU A 209 1.41 -9.98 16.87
N VAL A 210 1.24 -10.56 15.68
CA VAL A 210 2.36 -10.97 14.82
C VAL A 210 3.21 -9.78 14.37
N ILE A 211 2.59 -8.63 14.02
CA ILE A 211 3.33 -7.39 13.70
C ILE A 211 4.16 -6.94 14.92
N GLU A 212 3.56 -6.90 16.11
CA GLU A 212 4.25 -6.49 17.35
C GLU A 212 5.44 -7.40 17.68
N LYS A 213 5.27 -8.72 17.54
CA LYS A 213 6.34 -9.72 17.71
C LYS A 213 7.42 -9.63 16.64
N SER A 214 7.08 -9.18 15.43
CA SER A 214 8.05 -8.98 14.35
C SER A 214 8.87 -7.70 14.58
N LYS A 215 8.24 -6.64 15.09
CA LYS A 215 8.91 -5.39 15.48
C LYS A 215 9.97 -5.63 16.56
N SER A 216 9.66 -6.43 17.58
CA SER A 216 10.62 -6.74 18.66
C SER A 216 11.83 -7.54 18.19
N ARG A 217 11.75 -8.15 17.01
CA ARG A 217 12.83 -8.88 16.33
C ARG A 217 13.51 -8.09 15.22
N ASP A 218 13.12 -6.82 15.05
CA ASP A 218 13.68 -5.91 14.05
C ASP A 218 13.55 -6.40 12.59
N ILE A 219 12.48 -7.16 12.30
CA ILE A 219 12.14 -7.69 10.97
C ILE A 219 11.45 -6.60 10.14
N PRO A 220 11.92 -6.26 8.91
CA PRO A 220 11.21 -5.38 8.00
C PRO A 220 9.78 -5.85 7.69
N ILE A 221 8.80 -4.95 7.78
CA ILE A 221 7.38 -5.27 7.62
C ILE A 221 6.74 -4.41 6.54
N VAL A 222 6.21 -5.06 5.50
CA VAL A 222 5.37 -4.44 4.48
C VAL A 222 3.91 -4.64 4.88
N ILE A 223 3.14 -3.57 4.94
CA ILE A 223 1.70 -3.59 5.22
C ILE A 223 0.95 -3.18 3.95
N ASP A 224 0.09 -4.06 3.46
CA ASP A 224 -0.72 -3.85 2.25
C ASP A 224 -2.20 -4.18 2.52
N ALA A 225 -3.10 -3.77 1.63
CA ALA A 225 -4.53 -4.14 1.65
C ALA A 225 -5.20 -4.05 3.04
N ASP A 226 -5.82 -5.12 3.55
CA ASP A 226 -6.50 -5.10 4.85
C ASP A 226 -5.54 -5.01 6.05
N GLY A 227 -4.24 -5.22 5.85
CA GLY A 227 -3.23 -4.83 6.83
C GLY A 227 -3.22 -3.30 7.04
N LEU A 228 -3.44 -2.52 5.99
CA LEU A 228 -3.60 -1.06 6.10
C LEU A 228 -4.93 -0.67 6.74
N TRP A 229 -5.96 -1.50 6.56
CA TRP A 229 -7.21 -1.32 7.31
C TRP A 229 -6.97 -1.47 8.82
N LEU A 230 -6.23 -2.51 9.24
CA LEU A 230 -5.83 -2.68 10.64
C LEU A 230 -5.06 -1.45 11.16
N VAL A 231 -4.08 -0.96 10.38
CA VAL A 231 -3.30 0.24 10.75
C VAL A 231 -4.19 1.47 10.87
N ALA A 232 -5.18 1.66 9.98
CA ALA A 232 -6.10 2.78 10.08
C ALA A 232 -6.96 2.73 11.37
N GLN A 233 -7.28 1.54 11.87
CA GLN A 233 -8.00 1.39 13.15
C GLN A 233 -7.09 1.56 14.36
N GLN A 234 -5.85 1.06 14.28
CA GLN A 234 -4.89 1.06 15.38
C GLN A 234 -3.49 1.45 14.90
N PRO A 235 -3.23 2.74 14.63
CA PRO A 235 -1.96 3.15 14.01
C PRO A 235 -0.72 2.80 14.82
N SER A 236 -0.85 2.76 16.16
CA SER A 236 0.21 2.39 17.10
C SER A 236 0.82 1.01 16.85
N VAL A 237 0.12 0.12 16.12
CA VAL A 237 0.64 -1.20 15.75
C VAL A 237 1.97 -1.09 15.00
N ILE A 238 2.13 -0.08 14.15
CA ILE A 238 3.33 0.09 13.29
C ILE A 238 3.97 1.49 13.40
N GLN A 239 3.26 2.48 13.95
CA GLN A 239 3.76 3.86 14.11
C GLN A 239 5.15 3.89 14.77
N GLY A 240 6.05 4.70 14.20
CA GLY A 240 7.44 4.88 14.66
C GLY A 240 8.40 3.73 14.32
N TYR A 241 7.91 2.60 13.80
CA TYR A 241 8.77 1.49 13.37
C TYR A 241 9.44 1.78 12.03
N GLN A 242 10.73 2.15 12.07
CA GLN A 242 11.47 2.64 10.90
C GLN A 242 11.63 1.62 9.76
N LYS A 243 11.43 0.31 10.03
CA LYS A 243 11.41 -0.73 8.98
C LYS A 243 9.99 -1.13 8.54
N GLY A 244 9.00 -0.34 8.91
CA GLY A 244 7.63 -0.44 8.41
C GLY A 244 7.46 0.28 7.07
N ILE A 245 6.83 -0.38 6.12
CA ILE A 245 6.53 0.16 4.79
C ILE A 245 5.04 -0.01 4.52
N LEU A 246 4.33 1.08 4.24
CA LEU A 246 2.89 1.05 3.94
C LEU A 246 2.68 1.24 2.44
N THR A 247 1.84 0.42 1.81
CA THR A 247 1.60 0.47 0.35
C THR A 247 0.17 0.87 -0.03
N PRO A 248 -0.39 1.99 0.46
CA PRO A 248 -1.78 2.33 0.22
C PRO A 248 -2.07 2.68 -1.25
N ASN A 249 -3.20 2.22 -1.76
CA ASN A 249 -3.87 2.90 -2.88
C ASN A 249 -4.52 4.20 -2.38
N PHE A 250 -5.09 4.98 -3.29
CA PHE A 250 -5.70 6.27 -2.93
C PHE A 250 -6.78 6.17 -1.84
N MET A 251 -7.65 5.15 -1.88
CA MET A 251 -8.71 4.99 -0.89
C MET A 251 -8.17 4.55 0.48
N GLU A 252 -7.19 3.67 0.49
CA GLU A 252 -6.47 3.26 1.71
C GLU A 252 -5.70 4.44 2.32
N PHE A 253 -5.08 5.26 1.47
CA PHE A 253 -4.35 6.46 1.87
C PHE A 253 -5.26 7.47 2.54
N THR A 254 -6.42 7.76 1.96
CA THR A 254 -7.39 8.69 2.57
C THR A 254 -7.81 8.23 3.96
N ARG A 255 -8.11 6.93 4.13
CA ARG A 255 -8.45 6.38 5.46
C ARG A 255 -7.31 6.50 6.46
N LEU A 256 -6.08 6.20 6.06
CA LEU A 256 -4.90 6.35 6.92
C LEU A 256 -4.64 7.80 7.28
N TYR A 257 -4.76 8.71 6.31
CA TYR A 257 -4.56 10.13 6.50
C TYR A 257 -5.56 10.70 7.50
N GLU A 258 -6.85 10.39 7.33
CA GLU A 258 -7.91 10.83 8.25
C GLU A 258 -7.70 10.26 9.66
N ALA A 259 -7.32 8.99 9.78
CA ALA A 259 -7.04 8.35 11.07
C ALA A 259 -5.83 8.98 11.80
N MET A 260 -4.84 9.49 11.06
CA MET A 260 -3.59 10.01 11.64
C MET A 260 -3.56 11.51 11.83
N VAL A 261 -4.07 12.26 10.86
CA VAL A 261 -3.98 13.72 10.81
C VAL A 261 -5.25 14.35 11.39
N SER A 262 -6.31 13.56 11.63
CA SER A 262 -7.62 14.03 12.12
C SER A 262 -8.27 15.10 11.23
N LEU A 263 -7.89 15.14 9.95
CA LEU A 263 -8.39 16.06 8.93
C LEU A 263 -8.61 15.28 7.62
N PRO A 264 -9.59 15.68 6.79
CA PRO A 264 -9.74 15.10 5.47
C PRO A 264 -8.52 15.42 4.61
N VAL A 265 -8.22 14.54 3.65
CA VAL A 265 -7.21 14.82 2.63
C VAL A 265 -7.65 16.08 1.85
N PRO A 266 -6.82 17.12 1.74
CA PRO A 266 -7.27 18.34 1.08
C PRO A 266 -7.53 18.11 -0.42
N VAL A 267 -8.72 18.47 -0.89
CA VAL A 267 -9.26 18.18 -2.24
C VAL A 267 -8.40 18.73 -3.39
N HIS A 268 -7.65 19.81 -3.15
CA HIS A 268 -6.76 20.45 -4.13
C HIS A 268 -5.28 20.40 -3.72
N SER A 269 -4.92 19.53 -2.77
CA SER A 269 -3.53 19.42 -2.33
C SER A 269 -2.67 18.65 -3.32
N ASP A 270 -1.41 19.06 -3.40
CA ASP A 270 -0.34 18.24 -3.94
C ASP A 270 -0.24 16.95 -3.11
N HIS A 271 -0.56 15.80 -3.72
CA HIS A 271 -0.48 14.48 -3.08
C HIS A 271 0.90 14.21 -2.47
N GLN A 272 1.96 14.86 -2.97
CA GLN A 272 3.30 14.80 -2.38
C GLN A 272 3.36 15.36 -0.98
N ARG A 273 2.70 16.49 -0.75
CA ARG A 273 2.64 17.10 0.58
C ARG A 273 1.86 16.21 1.54
N SER A 274 0.68 15.76 1.15
CA SER A 274 -0.18 14.92 2.01
C SER A 274 0.49 13.59 2.35
N ALA A 275 1.21 12.98 1.40
CA ALA A 275 1.96 11.75 1.65
C ALA A 275 3.14 11.97 2.63
N MET A 276 3.84 13.10 2.51
CA MET A 276 4.90 13.48 3.44
C MET A 276 4.34 13.74 4.85
N GLU A 277 3.22 14.46 4.95
CA GLU A 277 2.52 14.71 6.22
C GLU A 277 2.07 13.41 6.89
N LEU A 278 1.48 12.46 6.14
CA LEU A 278 1.13 11.14 6.67
C LEU A 278 2.37 10.38 7.16
N SER A 279 3.46 10.36 6.38
CA SER A 279 4.70 9.69 6.78
C SER A 279 5.25 10.25 8.09
N VAL A 280 5.31 11.58 8.24
CA VAL A 280 5.75 12.25 9.47
C VAL A 280 4.82 11.93 10.63
N ALA A 281 3.49 12.00 10.44
CA ALA A 281 2.52 11.65 11.47
C ALA A 281 2.64 10.18 11.92
N MET A 282 3.00 9.29 11.00
CA MET A 282 3.29 7.89 11.30
C MET A 282 4.66 7.68 11.96
N GLY A 283 5.46 8.71 12.19
CA GLY A 283 6.80 8.59 12.78
C GLY A 283 7.87 8.25 11.75
N ASN A 284 7.81 8.89 10.58
CA ASN A 284 8.75 8.75 9.46
C ASN A 284 8.75 7.35 8.81
N LEU A 285 7.60 6.68 8.80
CA LEU A 285 7.45 5.42 8.07
C LEU A 285 7.52 5.64 6.57
N THR A 286 8.02 4.65 5.83
CA THR A 286 8.00 4.73 4.37
C THR A 286 6.57 4.51 3.86
N ILE A 287 6.05 5.46 3.09
CA ILE A 287 4.74 5.39 2.43
C ILE A 287 4.97 5.23 0.93
N VAL A 288 4.33 4.23 0.33
CA VAL A 288 4.23 4.02 -1.12
C VAL A 288 2.78 4.26 -1.54
N LEU A 289 2.46 5.49 -1.90
CA LEU A 289 1.16 5.87 -2.41
C LEU A 289 1.06 5.46 -3.89
N LYS A 290 0.30 4.39 -4.13
CA LYS A 290 0.12 3.78 -5.45
C LYS A 290 -0.76 4.68 -6.34
N GLY A 291 -0.34 4.92 -7.58
CA GLY A 291 -1.02 5.84 -8.49
C GLY A 291 -0.56 5.76 -9.95
N ASP A 292 -0.93 6.78 -10.73
CA ASP A 292 -0.48 6.92 -12.12
C ASP A 292 1.04 7.13 -12.20
N GLU A 293 1.60 7.79 -11.18
CA GLU A 293 3.00 7.69 -10.76
C GLU A 293 2.98 7.19 -9.31
N ASP A 294 3.84 6.24 -8.95
CA ASP A 294 3.90 5.79 -7.55
C ASP A 294 4.77 6.76 -6.75
N LEU A 295 4.23 7.24 -5.64
CA LEU A 295 4.87 8.22 -4.79
C LEU A 295 5.43 7.57 -3.55
N ILE A 296 6.73 7.72 -3.33
CA ILE A 296 7.46 7.09 -2.24
C ILE A 296 8.06 8.17 -1.34
N THR A 297 7.76 8.12 -0.04
CA THR A 297 8.29 9.10 0.93
C THR A 297 8.60 8.47 2.28
N ASP A 298 9.67 8.93 2.91
CA ASP A 298 10.06 8.63 4.29
C ASP A 298 9.80 9.82 5.24
N GLY A 299 9.02 10.80 4.78
CA GLY A 299 8.67 12.01 5.53
C GLY A 299 9.71 13.12 5.40
N ASN A 300 10.89 12.83 4.85
CA ASN A 300 11.91 13.85 4.57
C ASN A 300 11.93 14.25 3.09
N LYS A 301 11.71 13.28 2.20
CA LYS A 301 11.74 13.49 0.75
C LYS A 301 10.71 12.65 0.04
N VAL A 302 10.29 13.13 -1.12
CA VAL A 302 9.40 12.40 -2.03
C VAL A 302 10.18 11.98 -3.27
N ILE A 303 10.04 10.71 -3.64
CA ILE A 303 10.59 10.10 -4.85
C ILE A 303 9.42 9.58 -5.67
N LEU A 304 9.47 9.81 -6.99
CA LEU A 304 8.41 9.42 -7.91
C LEU A 304 8.91 8.31 -8.82
N CYS A 305 8.24 7.17 -8.77
CA CYS A 305 8.47 6.07 -9.69
C CYS A 305 7.63 6.28 -10.96
N ARG A 306 8.30 6.75 -12.02
CA ARG A 306 7.72 7.04 -13.34
C ARG A 306 7.88 5.93 -14.37
N GLN A 307 8.39 4.76 -13.94
CA GLN A 307 8.57 3.61 -14.83
C GLN A 307 7.25 3.32 -15.55
N GLU A 308 7.21 3.39 -16.87
CA GLU A 308 5.98 3.23 -17.63
C GLU A 308 5.30 1.87 -17.35
N GLY A 309 4.00 1.89 -17.07
CA GLY A 309 3.16 0.72 -16.83
C GLY A 309 2.23 0.45 -18.01
N SER A 310 0.99 0.07 -17.73
CA SER A 310 -0.09 0.02 -18.73
C SER A 310 -1.41 0.56 -18.17
N GLY A 311 -2.37 0.82 -19.04
CA GLY A 311 -3.74 1.17 -18.64
C GLY A 311 -4.55 0.01 -18.04
N ARG A 312 -4.01 -1.21 -17.99
CA ARG A 312 -4.71 -2.39 -17.46
C ARG A 312 -4.44 -2.55 -15.97
N ARG A 313 -5.52 -2.44 -15.19
CA ARG A 313 -5.55 -2.67 -13.73
C ARG A 313 -5.95 -4.12 -13.40
N CYS A 314 -4.97 -4.98 -13.10
CA CYS A 314 -5.23 -6.36 -12.66
C CYS A 314 -5.46 -6.39 -11.14
N GLY A 315 -6.41 -7.21 -10.67
CA GLY A 315 -6.79 -7.23 -9.25
C GLY A 315 -5.65 -7.54 -8.27
N GLY A 316 -4.70 -8.39 -8.69
CA GLY A 316 -3.55 -8.80 -7.84
C GLY A 316 -2.25 -8.04 -8.09
N GLN A 317 -2.30 -6.90 -8.77
CA GLN A 317 -1.09 -6.10 -9.04
C GLN A 317 -0.44 -5.56 -7.75
N GLY A 318 -1.26 -5.22 -6.74
CA GLY A 318 -0.78 -4.82 -5.42
C GLY A 318 -0.06 -5.95 -4.68
N ASP A 319 -0.56 -7.18 -4.80
CA ASP A 319 0.05 -8.36 -4.18
C ASP A 319 1.44 -8.65 -4.78
N LEU A 320 1.60 -8.49 -6.10
CA LEU A 320 2.92 -8.60 -6.75
C LEU A 320 3.89 -7.56 -6.17
N LEU A 321 3.43 -6.31 -6.04
CA LEU A 321 4.23 -5.22 -5.47
C LEU A 321 4.66 -5.53 -4.03
N SER A 322 3.73 -5.94 -3.16
CA SER A 322 4.02 -6.20 -1.75
C SER A 322 4.93 -7.41 -1.57
N GLY A 323 4.74 -8.47 -2.37
CA GLY A 323 5.63 -9.63 -2.43
C GLY A 323 7.05 -9.26 -2.87
N ALA A 324 7.19 -8.50 -3.95
CA ALA A 324 8.49 -8.03 -4.43
C ALA A 324 9.18 -7.11 -3.41
N LEU A 325 8.41 -6.23 -2.77
CA LEU A 325 8.89 -5.31 -1.76
C LEU A 325 9.41 -6.02 -0.51
N GLY A 326 8.79 -7.12 -0.07
CA GLY A 326 9.31 -7.92 1.04
C GLY A 326 10.73 -8.45 0.78
N VAL A 327 11.00 -8.90 -0.46
CA VAL A 327 12.35 -9.36 -0.86
C VAL A 327 13.34 -8.20 -0.90
N LEU A 328 12.99 -7.13 -1.61
CA LEU A 328 13.88 -5.98 -1.78
C LEU A 328 14.14 -5.26 -0.45
N ALA A 329 13.18 -5.25 0.47
CA ALA A 329 13.38 -4.70 1.82
C ALA A 329 14.43 -5.50 2.58
N HIS A 330 14.36 -6.84 2.56
CA HIS A 330 15.39 -7.67 3.16
C HIS A 330 16.78 -7.38 2.57
N TRP A 331 16.89 -7.35 1.24
CA TRP A 331 18.17 -7.07 0.57
C TRP A 331 18.69 -5.67 0.90
N ALA A 332 17.82 -4.65 0.92
CA ALA A 332 18.21 -3.29 1.26
C ALA A 332 18.73 -3.18 2.70
N TYR A 333 18.04 -3.81 3.67
CA TYR A 333 18.45 -3.77 5.09
C TYR A 333 19.67 -4.65 5.41
N THR A 334 20.04 -5.59 4.54
CA THR A 334 21.27 -6.38 4.67
C THR A 334 22.46 -5.83 3.90
N SER A 335 22.22 -4.95 2.92
CA SER A 335 23.27 -4.19 2.23
C SER A 335 23.96 -3.19 3.16
N SER A 336 25.23 -2.86 2.90
CA SER A 336 25.95 -1.87 3.70
C SER A 336 25.41 -0.45 3.44
N ALA A 337 25.48 0.42 4.44
CA ALA A 337 25.00 1.81 4.35
C ALA A 337 25.68 2.61 3.21
N ASP A 338 26.89 2.23 2.83
CA ASP A 338 27.61 2.82 1.69
C ASP A 338 26.93 2.49 0.35
N MET A 339 26.35 1.29 0.21
CA MET A 339 25.67 0.86 -1.01
C MET A 339 24.37 1.64 -1.23
N THR A 340 23.66 2.00 -0.16
CA THR A 340 22.47 2.86 -0.26
C THR A 340 22.80 4.36 -0.30
N LYS A 341 24.09 4.75 -0.23
CA LYS A 341 24.55 6.16 -0.20
C LYS A 341 23.76 7.01 0.80
N SER A 342 23.51 6.46 2.00
CA SER A 342 22.72 7.09 3.07
C SER A 342 21.25 7.39 2.71
N VAL A 343 20.70 6.75 1.67
CA VAL A 343 19.25 6.74 1.42
C VAL A 343 18.60 5.68 2.31
N ASN A 344 17.40 5.98 2.82
CA ASN A 344 16.61 5.04 3.60
C ASN A 344 16.44 3.71 2.81
N PRO A 345 16.86 2.55 3.36
CA PRO A 345 16.74 1.26 2.69
C PRO A 345 15.32 0.94 2.22
N SER A 346 14.30 1.31 2.99
CA SER A 346 12.89 1.11 2.63
C SER A 346 12.50 1.89 1.37
N VAL A 347 13.04 3.09 1.18
CA VAL A 347 12.78 3.91 -0.02
C VAL A 347 13.43 3.28 -1.26
N VAL A 348 14.66 2.76 -1.12
CA VAL A 348 15.34 2.05 -2.21
C VAL A 348 14.57 0.79 -2.60
N ALA A 349 14.16 -0.01 -1.60
CA ALA A 349 13.37 -1.21 -1.81
C ALA A 349 12.01 -0.91 -2.46
N ALA A 350 11.28 0.10 -1.97
CA ALA A 350 10.01 0.55 -2.52
C ALA A 350 10.15 0.99 -3.98
N PHE A 351 11.18 1.76 -4.30
CA PHE A 351 11.43 2.21 -5.67
C PHE A 351 11.70 1.05 -6.62
N GLY A 352 12.52 0.08 -6.20
CA GLY A 352 12.77 -1.15 -6.94
C GLY A 352 11.49 -1.96 -7.18
N ALA A 353 10.68 -2.15 -6.14
CA ALA A 353 9.45 -2.95 -6.22
C ALA A 353 8.39 -2.29 -7.14
N CYS A 354 8.23 -0.96 -7.05
CA CYS A 354 7.33 -0.20 -7.94
C CYS A 354 7.80 -0.28 -9.39
N SER A 355 9.09 -0.03 -9.63
CA SER A 355 9.69 -0.11 -10.98
C SER A 355 9.49 -1.50 -11.60
N LEU A 356 9.74 -2.55 -10.81
CA LEU A 356 9.55 -3.92 -11.26
C LEU A 356 8.09 -4.22 -11.60
N THR A 357 7.16 -3.90 -10.69
CA THR A 357 5.72 -4.14 -10.87
C THR A 357 5.19 -3.47 -12.13
N ARG A 358 5.57 -2.21 -12.35
CA ARG A 358 5.17 -1.43 -13.53
C ARG A 358 5.76 -2.01 -14.81
N GLN A 359 7.04 -2.41 -14.77
CA GLN A 359 7.71 -3.04 -15.91
C GLN A 359 7.12 -4.42 -16.24
N CYS A 360 6.68 -5.21 -15.25
CA CYS A 360 5.93 -6.45 -15.46
C CYS A 360 4.57 -6.18 -16.11
N ASN A 361 3.82 -5.21 -15.59
CA ASN A 361 2.52 -4.82 -16.13
C ASN A 361 2.62 -4.37 -17.59
N ARG A 362 3.59 -3.51 -17.91
CA ARG A 362 3.86 -3.06 -19.28
C ARG A 362 4.15 -4.22 -20.23
N GLN A 363 5.04 -5.14 -19.84
CA GLN A 363 5.43 -6.27 -20.68
C GLN A 363 4.27 -7.23 -20.93
N ALA A 364 3.54 -7.59 -19.87
CA ALA A 364 2.38 -8.48 -19.99
C ALA A 364 1.28 -7.84 -20.84
N PHE A 365 1.02 -6.54 -20.64
CA PHE A 365 0.07 -5.78 -21.44
C PHE A 365 0.46 -5.67 -22.91
N HIS A 366 1.74 -5.49 -23.22
CA HIS A 366 2.21 -5.50 -24.60
C HIS A 366 1.95 -6.85 -25.29
N LYS A 367 2.00 -7.96 -24.54
CA LYS A 367 1.76 -9.32 -25.07
C LYS A 367 0.28 -9.65 -25.21
N LEU A 368 -0.55 -9.24 -24.25
CA LEU A 368 -1.93 -9.75 -24.11
C LEU A 368 -3.01 -8.66 -24.16
N GLY A 369 -2.62 -7.39 -24.16
CA GLY A 369 -3.52 -6.23 -24.18
C GLY A 369 -4.57 -6.32 -23.09
N ARG A 370 -5.85 -6.21 -23.50
CA ARG A 370 -7.01 -6.22 -22.59
C ARG A 370 -7.08 -7.49 -21.72
N ALA A 371 -6.63 -8.63 -22.25
CA ALA A 371 -6.74 -9.93 -21.59
C ALA A 371 -5.73 -10.14 -20.45
N THR A 372 -4.77 -9.22 -20.26
CA THR A 372 -3.74 -9.33 -19.23
C THR A 372 -4.33 -9.53 -17.83
N THR A 373 -3.77 -10.51 -17.13
CA THR A 373 -4.08 -10.90 -15.75
C THR A 373 -2.85 -10.77 -14.85
N THR A 374 -3.04 -10.92 -13.53
CA THR A 374 -1.91 -10.92 -12.57
C THR A 374 -0.95 -12.08 -12.84
N SER A 375 -1.45 -13.26 -13.20
CA SER A 375 -0.61 -14.42 -13.52
C SER A 375 0.32 -14.15 -14.70
N ASP A 376 -0.15 -13.40 -15.70
CA ASP A 376 0.68 -12.99 -16.84
C ASP A 376 1.77 -12.00 -16.40
N MET A 377 1.45 -11.05 -15.52
CA MET A 377 2.45 -10.15 -14.94
C MET A 377 3.53 -10.91 -14.16
N ILE A 378 3.14 -11.96 -13.44
CA ILE A 378 4.04 -12.82 -12.67
C ILE A 378 5.02 -13.57 -13.61
N GLN A 379 4.59 -13.95 -14.82
CA GLN A 379 5.48 -14.55 -15.82
C GLN A 379 6.56 -13.58 -16.31
N GLU A 380 6.30 -12.28 -16.28
CA GLU A 380 7.25 -11.24 -16.70
C GLU A 380 8.26 -10.83 -15.63
N ILE A 381 8.16 -11.34 -14.38
CA ILE A 381 9.07 -10.91 -13.30
C ILE A 381 10.53 -11.15 -13.66
N SER A 382 10.88 -12.33 -14.20
CA SER A 382 12.28 -12.65 -14.50
C SER A 382 12.87 -11.77 -15.61
N SER A 383 12.12 -11.54 -16.70
CA SER A 383 12.54 -10.66 -17.80
C SER A 383 12.62 -9.20 -17.35
N ALA A 384 11.64 -8.72 -16.56
CA ALA A 384 11.62 -7.39 -15.99
C ALA A 384 12.80 -7.16 -15.04
N PHE A 385 13.06 -8.11 -14.16
CA PHE A 385 14.13 -8.04 -13.16
C PHE A 385 15.50 -7.96 -13.84
N LYS A 386 15.78 -8.85 -14.79
CA LYS A 386 17.01 -8.81 -15.61
C LYS A 386 17.21 -7.45 -16.26
N LYS A 387 16.17 -6.95 -16.93
CA LYS A 387 16.21 -5.66 -17.62
C LYS A 387 16.44 -4.47 -16.68
N LEU A 388 15.85 -4.48 -15.50
CA LEU A 388 15.96 -3.33 -14.59
C LEU A 388 17.23 -3.38 -13.73
N PHE A 389 17.62 -4.57 -13.27
CA PHE A 389 18.58 -4.69 -12.17
C PHE A 389 19.86 -5.44 -12.51
N GLU A 390 19.87 -6.26 -13.57
CA GLU A 390 21.05 -7.07 -13.94
C GLU A 390 21.68 -6.65 -15.28
N SER A 391 21.05 -5.75 -16.03
CA SER A 391 21.58 -5.23 -17.31
C SER A 391 22.42 -3.97 -17.19
#